data_AF-A0A5C6CLM5-F1
#
_entry.id   AF-A0A5C6CLM5-F1
#
_cell.length_a   1.000
_cell.length_b   1.000
_cell.length_c   1.000
_cell.angle_alpha   90.00
_cell.angle_beta   90.00
_cell.angle_gamma   90.00
#
_symmetry.space_group_name_H-M   'P 1'
#
loop_
_entity.id
_entity.type
_entity.pdbx_description
1 polymer ?
#
loop_
_entity_poly.entity_id
_entity_poly.type
_entity_poly.pdbx_seq_one_letter_code
_entity_poly.pdbx_strand_id
1 'polypeptide(L)'
;MAKSMATLTPRYSAIRSVCEYTEQHDVPAAIAYRERAAFNGVLGTRIILWEHSLKEKWSLLRFGKLQIESAGDEHEFTVEVFLDGLDPSFVQVELYADPIEDEAHFVEP
;
A
#
# COMPACT_ATOMS: atom_id res chain seq x y z
N MET A 1 -6.08 -19.45 -49.42
CA MET A 1 -6.90 -19.28 -48.19
C MET A 1 -6.22 -19.81 -46.91
N ALA A 2 -5.47 -20.93 -46.95
CA ALA A 2 -4.89 -21.55 -45.74
C ALA A 2 -3.89 -20.69 -44.93
N LYS A 3 -3.12 -19.80 -45.57
CA LYS A 3 -2.08 -18.99 -44.91
C LYS A 3 -2.64 -17.97 -43.90
N SER A 4 -3.85 -17.44 -44.16
CA SER A 4 -4.53 -16.50 -43.25
C SER A 4 -5.05 -17.20 -41.99
N MET A 5 -5.71 -18.36 -42.14
CA MET A 5 -6.19 -19.16 -41.01
C MET A 5 -5.04 -19.71 -40.16
N ALA A 6 -3.97 -20.21 -40.77
CA ALA A 6 -2.79 -20.70 -40.03
C ALA A 6 -2.09 -19.62 -39.19
N THR A 7 -2.22 -18.34 -39.57
CA THR A 7 -1.56 -17.22 -38.88
C THR A 7 -2.49 -16.51 -37.89
N LEU A 8 -3.79 -16.40 -38.21
CA LEU A 8 -4.77 -15.67 -37.41
C LEU A 8 -5.52 -16.55 -36.40
N THR A 9 -5.83 -17.81 -36.72
CA THR A 9 -6.54 -18.72 -35.79
C THR A 9 -5.78 -18.98 -34.49
N PRO A 10 -4.44 -19.05 -34.47
CA PRO A 10 -3.71 -19.10 -33.20
C PRO A 10 -3.90 -17.84 -32.37
N ARG A 11 -4.03 -16.65 -33.01
CA ARG A 11 -4.10 -15.32 -32.36
C ARG A 11 -5.51 -14.87 -31.99
N TYR A 12 -6.53 -15.29 -32.73
CA TYR A 12 -7.92 -14.86 -32.61
C TYR A 12 -8.85 -16.06 -32.42
N SER A 13 -8.53 -16.88 -31.42
CA SER A 13 -9.39 -17.98 -30.97
C SER A 13 -10.13 -17.53 -29.72
N ALA A 14 -11.47 -17.45 -29.81
CA ALA A 14 -12.30 -17.15 -28.65
C ALA A 14 -12.08 -18.15 -27.51
N ILE A 15 -11.85 -19.43 -27.84
CA ILE A 15 -11.54 -20.46 -26.85
C ILE A 15 -10.22 -20.14 -26.13
N ARG A 16 -9.16 -19.78 -26.88
CA ARG A 16 -7.87 -19.41 -26.28
C ARG A 16 -8.02 -18.17 -25.40
N SER A 17 -8.68 -17.11 -25.90
CA SER A 17 -8.90 -15.87 -25.14
C SER A 17 -9.68 -16.11 -23.85
N VAL A 18 -10.71 -16.96 -23.86
CA VAL A 18 -11.47 -17.31 -22.65
C VAL A 18 -10.60 -18.09 -21.67
N CYS A 19 -9.86 -19.11 -22.12
CA CYS A 19 -8.95 -19.86 -21.25
C CYS A 19 -7.85 -18.96 -20.67
N GLU A 20 -7.19 -18.14 -21.50
CA GLU A 20 -6.16 -17.19 -21.06
C GLU A 20 -6.72 -16.19 -20.03
N TYR A 21 -7.93 -15.65 -20.26
CA TYR A 21 -8.56 -14.74 -19.30
C TYR A 21 -8.88 -15.43 -17.98
N THR A 22 -9.48 -16.62 -18.04
CA THR A 22 -9.82 -17.38 -16.84
C THR A 22 -8.58 -17.78 -16.05
N GLU A 23 -7.51 -18.22 -16.71
CA GLU A 23 -6.24 -18.57 -16.06
C GLU A 23 -5.52 -17.36 -15.47
N GLN A 24 -5.54 -16.22 -16.16
CA GLN A 24 -4.79 -15.03 -15.75
C GLN A 24 -5.57 -14.12 -14.80
N HIS A 25 -6.91 -14.18 -14.77
CA HIS A 25 -7.75 -13.26 -14.00
C HIS A 25 -8.73 -13.99 -13.08
N ASP A 26 -9.59 -14.87 -13.61
CA ASP A 26 -10.66 -15.48 -12.80
C ASP A 26 -10.09 -16.41 -11.72
N VAL A 27 -9.13 -17.26 -12.07
CA VAL A 27 -8.49 -18.19 -11.12
C VAL A 27 -7.69 -17.44 -10.04
N PRO A 28 -6.80 -16.48 -10.37
CA PRO A 28 -6.16 -15.65 -9.37
C PRO A 28 -7.14 -14.86 -8.50
N ALA A 29 -8.20 -14.30 -9.10
CA ALA A 29 -9.23 -13.58 -8.34
C ALA A 29 -9.99 -14.51 -7.38
N ALA A 30 -10.32 -15.73 -7.79
CA ALA A 30 -10.96 -16.73 -6.94
C ALA A 30 -10.05 -17.18 -5.78
N ILE A 31 -8.75 -17.34 -6.03
CA ILE A 31 -7.75 -17.63 -4.98
C ILE A 31 -7.70 -16.46 -4.00
N ALA A 32 -7.51 -15.23 -4.49
CA ALA A 32 -7.42 -14.04 -3.65
C ALA A 32 -8.73 -13.75 -2.89
N TYR A 33 -9.88 -14.08 -3.47
CA TYR A 33 -11.17 -14.01 -2.78
C TYR A 33 -11.21 -15.02 -1.63
N ARG A 34 -10.83 -16.27 -1.89
CA ARG A 34 -10.80 -17.32 -0.87
C ARG A 34 -9.85 -16.99 0.27
N GLU A 35 -8.68 -16.42 -0.01
CA GLU A 35 -7.75 -15.95 1.00
C GLU A 35 -8.33 -14.80 1.83
N ARG A 36 -8.97 -13.82 1.18
CA ARG A 36 -9.64 -12.70 1.88
C ARG A 36 -10.84 -13.16 2.71
N ALA A 37 -11.60 -14.14 2.24
CA ALA A 37 -12.74 -14.72 2.93
C ALA A 37 -12.35 -15.74 4.01
N ALA A 38 -11.09 -16.20 4.01
CA ALA A 38 -10.57 -17.10 5.03
C ALA A 38 -10.77 -16.50 6.42
N PHE A 39 -10.93 -17.37 7.42
CA PHE A 39 -11.20 -16.97 8.80
C PHE A 39 -12.38 -16.00 8.91
N ASN A 40 -13.44 -16.21 8.12
CA ASN A 40 -14.64 -15.36 8.10
C ASN A 40 -14.36 -13.88 7.79
N GLY A 41 -13.38 -13.60 6.94
CA GLY A 41 -13.08 -12.23 6.52
C GLY A 41 -12.39 -11.37 7.58
N VAL A 42 -11.73 -11.97 8.58
CA VAL A 42 -11.02 -11.26 9.66
C VAL A 42 -10.08 -10.17 9.15
N LEU A 43 -9.42 -10.37 8.00
CA LEU A 43 -8.57 -9.34 7.38
C LEU A 43 -9.38 -8.09 7.04
N GLY A 44 -10.53 -8.24 6.39
CA GLY A 44 -11.41 -7.12 6.05
C GLY A 44 -11.92 -6.42 7.30
N THR A 45 -12.32 -7.18 8.33
CA THR A 45 -12.72 -6.61 9.62
C THR A 45 -11.58 -5.79 10.25
N ARG A 46 -10.34 -6.29 10.23
CA ARG A 46 -9.17 -5.56 10.76
C ARG A 46 -8.95 -4.25 10.02
N ILE A 47 -9.05 -4.23 8.70
CA ILE A 47 -8.88 -3.01 7.88
C ILE A 47 -9.95 -1.97 8.24
N ILE A 48 -11.21 -2.37 8.35
CA ILE A 48 -12.31 -1.45 8.71
C ILE A 48 -12.15 -0.92 10.14
N LEU A 49 -11.78 -1.78 11.09
CA LEU A 49 -11.52 -1.37 12.48
C LEU A 49 -10.34 -0.41 12.57
N TRP A 50 -9.28 -0.65 11.80
CA TRP A 50 -8.14 0.24 11.66
C TRP A 50 -8.56 1.62 11.12
N GLU A 51 -9.28 1.65 10.00
CA GLU A 51 -9.77 2.87 9.38
C GLU A 51 -10.67 3.68 10.33
N HIS A 52 -11.58 3.00 11.03
CA HIS A 52 -12.46 3.63 12.02
C HIS A 52 -11.65 4.23 13.18
N SER A 53 -10.70 3.47 13.73
CA SER A 53 -9.85 3.93 14.82
C SER A 53 -9.03 5.16 14.43
N LEU A 54 -8.51 5.19 13.20
CA LEU A 54 -7.82 6.36 12.66
C LEU A 54 -8.77 7.54 12.53
N LYS A 55 -9.93 7.40 11.88
CA LYS A 55 -10.87 8.52 11.69
C LYS A 55 -11.31 9.15 13.01
N GLU A 56 -11.55 8.33 14.03
CA GLU A 56 -11.99 8.80 15.35
C GLU A 56 -10.88 9.53 16.11
N LYS A 57 -9.63 9.05 16.02
CA LYS A 57 -8.53 9.51 16.87
C LYS A 57 -7.51 10.41 16.16
N TRP A 58 -7.61 10.57 14.85
CA TRP A 58 -6.62 11.33 14.07
C TRP A 58 -6.45 12.76 14.57
N SER A 59 -7.55 13.44 14.90
CA SER A 59 -7.51 14.81 15.42
C SER A 59 -6.94 14.93 16.84
N LEU A 60 -6.76 13.81 17.54
CA LEU A 60 -6.17 13.78 18.88
C LEU A 60 -4.65 13.62 18.82
N LEU A 61 -4.11 13.13 17.71
CA LEU A 61 -2.67 13.02 17.50
C LEU A 61 -2.01 14.39 17.65
N ARG A 62 -1.00 14.46 18.50
CA ARG A 62 -0.21 15.68 18.69
C ARG A 62 1.25 15.36 18.86
N PHE A 63 2.07 16.24 18.30
CA PHE A 63 3.49 16.28 18.58
C PHE A 63 3.73 17.14 19.83
N GLY A 64 4.59 16.64 20.71
CA GLY A 64 5.16 17.40 21.81
C GLY A 64 6.24 18.36 21.32
N LYS A 65 7.17 18.68 22.22
CA LYS A 65 8.27 19.57 21.89
C LYS A 65 9.30 18.83 21.02
N LEU A 66 9.64 19.42 19.87
CA LEU A 66 10.79 19.01 19.07
C LEU A 66 12.08 19.46 19.78
N GLN A 67 12.99 18.53 19.99
CA GLN A 67 14.33 18.76 20.49
C GLN A 67 15.32 18.44 19.38
N ILE A 68 16.30 19.33 19.18
CA ILE A 68 17.32 19.20 18.16
C ILE A 68 18.66 19.35 18.88
N GLU A 69 19.48 18.32 18.81
CA GLU A 69 20.86 18.36 19.29
C GLU A 69 21.80 18.26 18.09
N SER A 70 22.74 19.20 18.00
CA SER A 70 23.68 19.27 16.87
C SER A 70 25.10 19.03 17.37
N ALA A 71 25.78 18.06 16.79
CA ALA A 71 27.16 17.72 17.09
C ALA A 71 27.98 17.65 15.79
N GLY A 72 28.73 18.72 15.50
CA GLY A 72 29.46 18.84 14.23
C GLY A 72 28.47 18.94 13.06
N ASP A 73 28.56 17.96 12.14
CA ASP A 73 27.70 17.88 10.96
C ASP A 73 26.47 16.96 11.17
N GLU A 74 26.27 16.41 12.38
CA GLU A 74 25.16 15.53 12.71
C GLU A 74 24.08 16.28 13.51
N HIS A 75 22.81 15.96 13.21
CA HIS A 75 21.63 16.50 13.88
C HIS A 75 20.75 15.35 14.39
N GLU A 76 20.57 15.28 15.70
CA GLU A 76 19.64 14.36 16.35
C GLU A 76 18.31 15.07 16.59
N PHE A 77 17.22 14.50 16.07
CA PHE A 77 15.87 15.02 16.21
C PHE A 77 15.06 14.10 17.11
N THR A 78 14.60 14.63 18.25
CA THR A 78 13.74 13.90 19.17
C THR A 78 12.41 14.63 19.31
N VAL A 79 11.30 13.92 19.13
CA VAL A 79 9.95 14.45 19.33
C VAL A 79 9.08 13.45 20.07
N GLU A 80 8.35 13.93 21.06
CA GLU A 80 7.32 13.14 21.72
C GLU A 80 6.07 13.07 20.84
N VAL A 81 5.51 11.88 20.65
CA VAL A 81 4.29 11.68 19.86
C VAL A 81 3.20 11.14 20.76
N PHE A 82 2.12 11.90 20.93
CA PHE A 82 0.96 11.47 21.71
C PHE A 82 -0.07 10.84 20.77
N LEU A 83 -0.29 9.55 20.96
CA LEU A 83 -1.20 8.75 20.13
C LEU A 83 -2.64 8.70 20.68
N ASP A 84 -2.86 9.18 21.90
CA ASP A 84 -4.17 9.25 22.57
C ASP A 84 -5.03 7.97 22.39
N GLY A 85 -4.36 6.81 22.57
CA GLY A 85 -4.99 5.49 22.50
C GLY A 85 -5.12 4.90 21.09
N LEU A 86 -4.52 5.52 20.07
CA LEU A 86 -4.27 4.90 18.77
C LEU A 86 -3.12 3.90 18.90
N ASP A 87 -3.26 2.74 18.23
CA ASP A 87 -2.22 1.71 18.22
C ASP A 87 -0.97 2.25 17.49
N PRO A 88 0.24 2.21 18.12
CA PRO A 88 1.46 2.67 17.47
C PRO A 88 1.79 1.95 16.17
N SER A 89 1.34 0.70 15.98
CA SER A 89 1.55 -0.04 14.73
C SER A 89 0.77 0.53 13.54
N PHE A 90 -0.13 1.48 13.77
CA PHE A 90 -0.94 2.13 12.74
C PHE A 90 -0.36 3.47 12.27
N VAL A 91 0.75 3.92 12.87
CA VAL A 91 1.33 5.24 12.61
C VAL A 91 2.82 5.09 12.29
N GLN A 92 3.25 5.81 11.26
CA GLN A 92 4.65 6.00 10.92
C GLN A 92 4.97 7.49 11.02
N VAL A 93 6.10 7.81 11.67
CA VAL A 93 6.56 9.19 11.87
C VAL A 93 7.83 9.35 11.04
N GLU A 94 7.85 10.36 10.20
CA GLU A 94 8.91 10.59 9.24
C GLU A 94 9.39 12.05 9.35
N LEU A 95 10.70 12.21 9.28
CA LEU A 95 11.35 13.51 9.21
C LEU A 95 11.65 13.82 7.75
N TYR A 96 11.05 14.88 7.24
CA TYR A 96 11.26 15.35 5.87
C TYR A 96 12.08 16.64 5.87
N ALA A 97 13.02 16.73 4.93
CA ALA A 97 13.77 17.94 4.63
C ALA A 97 13.40 18.41 3.23
N ASP A 98 13.14 19.70 3.07
CA ASP A 98 12.94 20.29 1.75
C ASP A 98 14.25 20.19 0.94
N PRO A 99 14.17 19.90 -0.37
CA PRO A 99 15.34 19.89 -1.22
C PRO A 99 15.95 21.30 -1.28
N ILE A 100 17.28 21.37 -1.18
CA ILE A 100 18.05 22.59 -1.38
C ILE A 100 18.17 22.81 -2.90
N GLU A 101 17.10 23.31 -3.54
CA GLU A 101 16.97 23.61 -4.99
C GLU A 101 17.40 22.52 -6.02
N ASP A 102 16.40 22.09 -6.81
CA ASP A 102 16.45 21.42 -8.14
C ASP A 102 17.05 20.00 -8.31
N GLU A 103 17.15 19.19 -7.26
CA GLU A 103 17.26 17.73 -7.43
C GLU A 103 16.20 16.99 -6.60
N ALA A 104 15.00 16.88 -7.19
CA ALA A 104 13.98 15.94 -6.74
C ALA A 104 14.43 14.51 -7.03
N HIS A 105 15.26 13.94 -6.16
CA HIS A 105 15.45 12.49 -6.10
C HIS A 105 14.46 11.89 -5.12
N PHE A 106 13.26 11.71 -5.64
CA PHE A 106 12.26 10.84 -5.06
C PHE A 106 12.74 9.38 -5.22
N VAL A 107 13.00 8.71 -4.10
CA VAL A 107 13.08 7.24 -4.06
C VAL A 107 11.88 6.79 -3.23
N GLU A 108 10.86 6.32 -3.95
CA GLU A 108 9.64 5.72 -3.41
C GLU A 108 9.90 4.24 -3.04
N PRO A 109 8.97 3.61 -2.32
CA PRO A 109 8.95 3.36 -0.87
C PRO A 109 9.66 2.07 -0.40
#